data_AF-A0AA37UMQ1-F1
#
_entry.id   AF-A0AA37UMQ1-F1
#
_cell.length_a   1.000
_cell.length_b   1.000
_cell.length_c   1.000
_cell.angle_alpha   90.00
_cell.angle_beta   90.00
_cell.angle_gamma   90.00
#
_symmetry.space_group_name_H-M   'P 1'
#
loop_
_entity.id
_entity.type
_entity.pdbx_description
1 polymer ?
#
loop_
_entity_poly.entity_id
_entity_poly.type
_entity_poly.pdbx_seq_one_letter_code
_entity_poly.pdbx_strand_id
1 'polypeptide(L)'
;MLLIGLLLATVGAVSVNANMPLHNTAASGMGLVFVVLACGLPALLPGLPRPFLLLNYLMVAGVLGSTVLFLSVGYYNFTGYELVATGLVLVWLIVFVRNTAAVRSDRAQR
;
A
#
# COMPACT_ATOMS: atom_id res chain seq x y z
N MET A 1 -8.70 -4.90 -0.78
CA MET A 1 -8.07 -5.12 -2.11
C MET A 1 -8.81 -4.35 -3.19
N LEU A 2 -10.11 -4.57 -3.40
CA LEU A 2 -10.90 -3.85 -4.43
C LEU A 2 -10.81 -2.31 -4.32
N LEU A 3 -10.87 -1.76 -3.10
CA LEU A 3 -10.71 -0.32 -2.85
C LEU A 3 -9.36 0.24 -3.31
N ILE A 4 -8.25 -0.43 -2.99
CA ILE A 4 -6.91 0.00 -3.44
C ILE A 4 -6.81 -0.12 -4.96
N GLY A 5 -7.35 -1.19 -5.56
CA GLY A 5 -7.40 -1.37 -7.01
C GLY A 5 -8.21 -0.28 -7.74
N LEU A 6 -9.33 0.15 -7.16
CA LEU A 6 -10.16 1.23 -7.70
C LEU A 6 -9.45 2.58 -7.64
N LEU A 7 -8.76 2.87 -6.54
CA LEU A 7 -7.95 4.08 -6.40
C LEU A 7 -6.78 4.09 -7.40
N LEU A 8 -6.12 2.93 -7.60
CA LEU A 8 -5.10 2.73 -8.64
C LEU A 8 -5.65 3.02 -10.05
N ALA A 9 -6.83 2.48 -10.36
CA ALA A 9 -7.49 2.73 -11.65
C ALA A 9 -7.81 4.22 -11.83
N THR A 10 -8.20 4.91 -10.76
CA THR A 10 -8.49 6.35 -10.80
C THR A 10 -7.22 7.18 -11.05
N VAL A 11 -6.12 6.86 -10.37
CA VAL A 11 -4.81 7.50 -10.58
C VAL A 11 -4.28 7.26 -12.01
N GLY A 12 -4.50 6.07 -12.56
CA GLY A 12 -4.13 5.75 -13.95
C GLY A 12 -5.02 6.41 -15.00
N ALA A 13 -6.32 6.59 -14.71
CA ALA A 13 -7.30 7.15 -15.64
C ALA A 13 -7.31 8.69 -15.66
N VAL A 14 -7.06 9.33 -14.52
CA VAL A 14 -7.07 10.79 -14.37
C VAL A 14 -5.64 11.30 -14.35
N SER A 15 -5.24 12.03 -15.40
CA SER A 15 -3.92 12.66 -15.41
C SER A 15 -3.87 13.83 -14.41
N VAL A 16 -2.70 14.03 -13.81
CA VAL A 16 -2.46 15.13 -12.87
C VAL A 16 -2.75 16.50 -13.49
N ASN A 17 -2.54 16.64 -14.81
CA ASN A 17 -2.77 17.88 -15.54
C ASN A 17 -4.26 18.12 -15.87
N ALA A 18 -5.10 17.09 -15.80
CA ALA A 18 -6.53 17.21 -16.02
C ALA A 18 -7.27 17.61 -14.76
N ASN A 19 -7.00 16.96 -13.62
CA ASN A 19 -7.63 17.25 -12.33
C ASN A 19 -6.69 16.94 -11.16
N MET A 20 -5.78 17.87 -10.87
CA MET A 20 -4.77 17.73 -9.81
C MET A 20 -5.36 17.40 -8.42
N PRO A 21 -6.45 18.04 -7.94
CA PRO A 21 -7.02 17.71 -6.64
C PRO A 21 -7.55 16.27 -6.55
N LEU A 22 -8.17 15.79 -7.63
CA LEU A 22 -8.74 14.44 -7.70
C LEU A 22 -7.65 13.37 -7.74
N HIS A 23 -6.61 13.60 -8.56
CA HIS A 23 -5.46 12.70 -8.65
C HIS A 23 -4.74 12.56 -7.31
N ASN A 24 -4.41 13.70 -6.69
CA ASN A 24 -3.66 13.75 -5.43
C ASN A 24 -4.44 13.12 -4.27
N THR A 25 -5.76 13.34 -4.23
CA THR A 25 -6.62 12.72 -3.21
C THR A 25 -6.71 11.21 -3.40
N ALA A 26 -6.80 10.73 -4.65
CA ALA A 26 -6.79 9.31 -4.94
C ALA A 26 -5.45 8.66 -4.58
N ALA A 27 -4.32 9.29 -4.95
CA ALA A 27 -2.97 8.81 -4.65
C ALA A 27 -2.70 8.76 -3.14
N SER A 28 -2.96 9.84 -2.44
CA SER A 28 -2.77 9.92 -0.98
C SER A 28 -3.74 9.00 -0.23
N GLY A 29 -4.98 8.88 -0.73
CA GLY A 29 -6.01 7.99 -0.19
C GLY A 29 -5.61 6.52 -0.21
N MET A 30 -4.81 6.08 -1.18
CA MET A 30 -4.28 4.71 -1.22
C MET A 30 -3.36 4.41 -0.04
N GLY A 31 -2.50 5.35 0.33
CA GLY A 31 -1.62 5.20 1.50
C GLY A 31 -2.43 5.01 2.79
N LEU A 32 -3.49 5.81 2.97
CA LEU A 32 -4.36 5.70 4.13
C LEU A 32 -5.10 4.35 4.19
N VAL A 33 -5.71 3.94 3.07
CA VAL A 33 -6.40 2.64 2.98
C VAL A 33 -5.43 1.47 3.20
N PHE A 34 -4.21 1.57 2.67
CA PHE A 34 -3.16 0.61 2.90
C PHE A 34 -2.82 0.47 4.39
N VAL A 35 -2.56 1.58 5.09
CA VAL A 35 -2.21 1.54 6.52
C VAL A 35 -3.33 0.90 7.34
N VAL A 36 -4.59 1.26 7.09
CA VAL A 36 -5.76 0.65 7.78
C VAL A 36 -5.81 -0.86 7.55
N LEU A 37 -5.66 -1.30 6.30
CA LEU A 37 -5.72 -2.72 5.96
C LEU A 37 -4.52 -3.50 6.50
N ALA A 38 -3.31 -2.96 6.38
CA ALA A 38 -2.08 -3.60 6.83
C ALA A 38 -2.02 -3.70 8.37
N CYS A 39 -2.54 -2.70 9.09
CA CYS A 39 -2.69 -2.76 10.55
C CYS A 39 -3.80 -3.71 10.99
N GLY A 40 -4.88 -3.85 10.22
CA GLY A 40 -5.95 -4.84 10.48
C GLY A 40 -5.56 -6.28 10.16
N LEU A 41 -4.51 -6.49 9.36
CA LEU A 41 -4.10 -7.80 8.86
C LEU A 41 -3.78 -8.85 9.94
N PRO A 42 -3.06 -8.53 11.04
CA PRO A 42 -2.78 -9.49 12.11
C PRO A 42 -4.06 -9.97 12.82
N ALA A 43 -5.08 -9.12 12.91
CA ALA A 43 -6.37 -9.45 13.50
C ALA A 43 -7.26 -10.23 12.53
N LEU A 44 -7.21 -9.91 11.23
CA LEU A 44 -8.02 -10.56 10.20
C LEU A 44 -7.52 -11.96 9.83
N LEU A 45 -6.20 -12.20 9.95
CA LEU A 45 -5.54 -13.46 9.58
C LEU A 45 -4.59 -13.94 10.68
N PRO A 46 -5.12 -14.37 11.84
CA PRO A 46 -4.33 -14.95 12.91
C PRO A 46 -3.77 -16.30 12.45
N GLY A 47 -2.48 -16.34 12.10
CA GLY A 47 -1.82 -17.53 11.54
C GLY A 47 -0.83 -17.24 10.42
N LEU A 48 -0.64 -15.96 10.05
CA LEU A 48 0.38 -15.57 9.08
C LEU A 48 1.80 -15.90 9.58
N PRO A 49 2.69 -16.34 8.67
CA PRO A 49 4.08 -16.64 9.03
C PRO A 49 4.80 -15.36 9.49
N ARG A 50 5.64 -15.48 10.54
CA ARG A 50 6.37 -14.35 11.16
C ARG A 50 7.14 -13.47 10.15
N PRO A 51 7.84 -14.02 9.13
CA PRO A 51 8.52 -13.19 8.13
C PRO A 51 7.58 -12.28 7.35
N PHE A 52 6.37 -12.75 7.05
CA PHE A 52 5.37 -11.95 6.35
C PHE A 52 4.84 -10.82 7.23
N LEU A 53 4.60 -11.08 8.52
CA LEU A 53 4.21 -10.04 9.48
C LEU A 53 5.30 -8.96 9.62
N LEU A 54 6.57 -9.37 9.66
CA LEU A 54 7.70 -8.42 9.69
C LEU A 54 7.70 -7.52 8.44
N LEU A 55 7.57 -8.12 7.26
CA LEU A 55 7.49 -7.36 6.01
C LEU A 55 6.28 -6.41 6.01
N ASN A 56 5.13 -6.85 6.50
CA ASN A 56 3.94 -6.00 6.63
C ASN A 56 4.22 -4.76 7.48
N TYR A 57 4.83 -4.93 8.66
CA TYR A 57 5.18 -3.80 9.52
C TYR A 57 6.23 -2.89 8.90
N LEU A 58 7.23 -3.45 8.19
CA LEU A 58 8.22 -2.66 7.47
C LEU A 58 7.59 -1.80 6.37
N MET A 59 6.63 -2.33 5.62
CA MET A 59 5.92 -1.57 4.58
C MET A 59 5.05 -0.46 5.17
N VAL A 60 4.35 -0.73 6.28
CA VAL A 60 3.61 0.30 7.04
C VAL A 60 4.55 1.39 7.54
N ALA A 61 5.66 1.01 8.16
CA ALA A 61 6.68 1.95 8.63
C ALA A 61 7.27 2.77 7.48
N GLY A 62 7.47 2.18 6.29
CA GLY A 62 7.95 2.88 5.10
C GLY A 62 6.99 3.96 4.62
N VAL A 63 5.68 3.67 4.56
CA VAL A 63 4.66 4.65 4.14
C VAL A 63 4.47 5.75 5.20
N LEU A 64 4.46 5.40 6.48
CA LEU A 64 4.41 6.40 7.55
C LEU A 64 5.67 7.27 7.57
N GLY A 65 6.84 6.64 7.39
CA GLY A 65 8.12 7.32 7.31
C GLY A 65 8.17 8.29 6.12
N SER A 66 7.71 7.87 4.94
CA SER A 66 7.63 8.77 3.78
C SER A 66 6.68 9.93 4.02
N THR A 67 5.56 9.69 4.70
CA THR A 67 4.60 10.74 5.07
C THR A 67 5.23 11.76 6.03
N VAL A 68 5.99 11.30 7.03
CA VAL A 68 6.70 12.17 7.98
C VAL A 68 7.80 12.98 7.29
N LEU A 69 8.60 12.36 6.43
CA LEU A 69 9.64 13.04 5.65
C LEU A 69 9.05 14.11 4.72
N PHE A 70 7.84 13.89 4.20
CA PHE A 70 7.14 14.87 3.40
C PHE A 70 6.57 16.02 4.25
N LEU A 71 5.74 15.72 5.26
CA LEU A 71 5.01 16.74 6.03
C LEU A 71 5.90 17.51 7.02
N SER A 72 6.81 16.83 7.70
CA SER A 72 7.59 17.42 8.81
C SER A 72 8.95 17.92 8.38
N VAL A 73 9.60 17.22 7.45
CA VAL A 73 10.97 17.52 7.00
C VAL A 73 10.98 18.32 5.70
N GLY A 74 9.94 18.19 4.86
CA GLY A 74 9.91 18.82 3.54
C GLY A 74 10.98 18.28 2.59
N TYR A 75 11.44 17.05 2.79
CA TYR A 75 12.60 16.49 2.08
C TYR A 75 12.32 16.22 0.58
N TYR A 76 11.06 15.96 0.21
CA TYR A 76 10.62 15.83 -1.19
C TYR A 76 9.38 16.67 -1.49
N ASN A 77 9.16 16.93 -2.78
CA ASN A 77 7.92 17.50 -3.31
C ASN A 77 6.77 16.47 -3.28
N PHE A 78 5.54 16.95 -3.46
CA PHE A 78 4.33 16.12 -3.39
C PHE A 78 4.39 14.90 -4.32
N THR A 79 4.84 15.09 -5.56
CA THR A 79 5.01 13.99 -6.53
C THR A 79 6.03 12.95 -6.07
N GLY A 80 7.15 13.37 -5.45
CA GLY A 80 8.13 12.44 -4.91
C GLY A 80 7.53 11.57 -3.80
N TYR A 81 6.74 12.18 -2.91
CA TYR A 81 5.99 11.46 -1.88
C TYR A 81 5.01 10.45 -2.49
N GLU A 82 4.21 10.87 -3.48
CA GLU A 82 3.22 10.01 -4.13
C GLU A 82 3.86 8.77 -4.78
N LEU A 83 4.99 8.94 -5.47
CA LEU A 83 5.69 7.83 -6.13
C LEU A 83 6.26 6.82 -5.12
N VAL A 84 6.86 7.30 -4.02
CA VAL A 84 7.39 6.42 -2.96
C VAL A 84 6.25 5.68 -2.26
N ALA A 85 5.20 6.40 -1.83
CA ALA A 85 4.07 5.80 -1.13
C ALA A 85 3.35 4.78 -2.03
N THR A 86 3.03 5.14 -3.27
CA THR A 86 2.37 4.23 -4.22
C THR A 86 3.24 3.03 -4.55
N GLY A 87 4.55 3.22 -4.74
CA GLY A 87 5.50 2.13 -4.98
C GLY A 87 5.54 1.12 -3.84
N LEU A 88 5.61 1.59 -2.59
CA LEU A 88 5.57 0.73 -1.40
C LEU A 88 4.26 -0.06 -1.31
N VAL A 89 3.13 0.58 -1.56
CA VAL A 89 1.81 -0.08 -1.57
C VAL A 89 1.77 -1.16 -2.67
N LEU A 90 2.27 -0.89 -3.88
CA LEU A 90 2.33 -1.86 -4.97
C LEU A 90 3.21 -3.07 -4.64
N VAL A 91 4.40 -2.83 -4.08
CA VAL A 91 5.30 -3.92 -3.64
C VAL A 91 4.59 -4.79 -2.59
N TRP A 92 3.94 -4.17 -1.61
CA TRP A 92 3.21 -4.91 -0.60
C TRP A 92 2.04 -5.73 -1.18
N LEU A 93 1.28 -5.17 -2.13
CA LEU A 93 0.19 -5.88 -2.81
C LEU A 93 0.71 -7.13 -3.53
N ILE A 94 1.82 -7.01 -4.26
CA ILE A 94 2.43 -8.15 -4.98
C ILE A 94 2.83 -9.25 -4.01
N VAL A 95 3.50 -8.89 -2.91
CA VAL A 95 3.93 -9.88 -1.91
C VAL A 95 2.73 -10.52 -1.20
N PHE A 96 1.70 -9.74 -0.88
CA PHE A 96 0.48 -10.25 -0.28
C PHE A 96 -0.23 -11.26 -1.19
N VAL A 97 -0.45 -10.93 -2.47
CA VAL A 97 -1.08 -11.83 -3.44
C VAL A 97 -0.25 -13.10 -3.61
N ARG A 98 1.08 -12.99 -3.74
CA ARG A 98 1.97 -14.16 -3.83
C ARG A 98 1.90 -15.06 -2.59
N ASN A 99 1.92 -14.47 -1.40
CA ASN A 99 1.85 -15.22 -0.15
C ASN A 99 0.50 -15.95 0.00
N THR A 100 -0.61 -15.27 -0.29
CA THR A 100 -1.96 -15.89 -0.25
C THR A 100 -2.11 -17.01 -1.28
N ALA A 101 -1.54 -16.87 -2.48
CA ALA A 101 -1.52 -17.91 -3.49
C ALA A 101 -0.73 -19.15 -3.04
N ALA A 102 0.45 -18.95 -2.45
CA ALA A 102 1.28 -20.03 -1.92
C ALA A 102 0.60 -20.80 -0.77
N VAL A 103 -0.03 -20.08 0.18
CA VAL A 103 -0.80 -20.70 1.27
C VAL A 103 -1.99 -21.52 0.73
N ARG A 104 -2.63 -21.06 -0.37
CA ARG A 104 -3.72 -21.81 -1.01
C ARG A 104 -3.24 -23.07 -1.72
N SER A 105 -2.09 -23.02 -2.40
CA SER A 105 -1.51 -24.20 -3.06
C SER A 105 -1.09 -25.27 -2.06
N ASP A 106 -0.48 -24.90 -0.93
CA ASP A 106 -0.08 -25.83 0.13
C ASP A 106 -1.28 -26.59 0.71
N ARG A 107 -2.43 -25.92 0.86
CA ARG A 107 -3.67 -26.55 1.36
C ARG A 107 -4.30 -27.51 0.35
N ALA A 108 -4.11 -27.30 -0.95
CA ALA A 108 -4.66 -28.16 -1.99
C ALA A 108 -3.83 -29.45 -2.21
N GLN A 109 -2.59 -29.47 -1.72
CA GLN A 109 -1.68 -30.63 -1.81
C GLN A 109 -1.71 -31.53 -0.58
N ARG A 110 -2.39 -31.13 0.50
CA ARG A 110 -2.66 -31.95 1.70
C ARG A 110 -4.02 -32.61 1.60
#